data_AF-A0A1J4NP05-F1
#
_entry.id   AF-A0A1J4NP05-F1
#
_cell.length_a   1.000
_cell.length_b   1.000
_cell.length_c   1.000
_cell.angle_alpha   90.00
_cell.angle_beta   90.00
_cell.angle_gamma   90.00
#
_symmetry.space_group_name_H-M   'P 1'
#
loop_
_entity.id
_entity.type
_entity.pdbx_description
1 polymer ?
#
loop_
_entity_poly.entity_id
_entity_poly.type
_entity_poly.pdbx_seq_one_letter_code
_entity_poly.pdbx_strand_id
1 'polypeptide(L)'
;MSVPEIVPITHEPGHRTATIGRYAQGQFFASATYASPRGSGFGEGWEERQRLYAVLHRFDFEGRHVHSVGALNVLRAGLVRRDANPA
;
A
#
# COMPACT_ATOMS: atom_id res chain seq x y z
N MET A 1 -6.63 27.89 -5.90
CA MET A 1 -6.51 27.36 -4.53
C MET A 1 -5.27 26.48 -4.51
N SER A 2 -4.26 26.80 -3.69
CA SER A 2 -3.02 26.02 -3.62
C SER A 2 -3.24 24.77 -2.75
N VAL A 3 -2.72 23.63 -3.21
CA VAL A 3 -2.68 22.41 -2.38
C VAL A 3 -1.68 22.65 -1.25
N PRO A 4 -2.03 22.38 0.01
CA PRO A 4 -1.10 22.56 1.12
C PRO A 4 0.07 21.57 1.02
N GLU A 5 1.26 22.01 1.44
CA GLU A 5 2.46 21.15 1.45
C GLU A 5 2.35 19.99 2.44
N ILE A 6 1.53 20.15 3.49
CA ILE A 6 1.30 19.14 4.52
C ILE A 6 -0.21 18.98 4.72
N VAL A 7 -0.70 17.75 4.55
CA VAL A 7 -2.09 17.37 4.77
C VAL A 7 -2.15 16.49 6.02
N PRO A 8 -2.88 16.88 7.09
CA PRO A 8 -3.07 16.02 8.24
C PRO A 8 -3.93 14.81 7.85
N ILE A 9 -3.48 13.62 8.23
CA ILE A 9 -4.19 12.35 7.99
C ILE A 9 -4.59 11.77 9.35
N THR A 10 -5.88 11.53 9.54
CA THR A 10 -6.41 10.90 10.76
C THR A 10 -6.14 9.39 10.75
N HIS A 11 -5.72 8.86 11.89
CA HIS A 11 -5.63 7.41 12.11
C HIS A 11 -7.04 6.82 12.30
N GLU A 12 -7.36 5.82 11.48
CA GLU A 12 -8.63 5.08 11.51
C GLU A 12 -8.33 3.60 11.80
N PRO A 13 -8.61 3.12 13.03
CA PRO A 13 -8.45 1.72 13.38
C PRO A 13 -9.24 0.80 12.46
N GLY A 14 -8.61 -0.30 12.00
CA GLY A 14 -9.24 -1.28 11.12
C GLY A 14 -9.41 -0.84 9.67
N HIS A 15 -8.96 0.36 9.29
CA HIS A 15 -9.07 0.85 7.92
C HIS A 15 -7.71 1.27 7.32
N ARG A 16 -7.73 2.06 6.24
CA ARG A 16 -6.58 2.37 5.37
C ARG A 16 -5.45 3.08 6.08
N THR A 17 -5.75 3.81 7.16
CA THR A 17 -4.77 4.57 7.93
C THR A 17 -4.39 3.88 9.24
N ALA A 18 -4.88 2.66 9.49
CA ALA A 18 -4.53 1.87 10.68
C ALA A 18 -3.03 1.60 10.80
N THR A 19 -2.34 1.59 9.67
CA THR A 19 -0.90 1.36 9.49
C THR A 19 -0.07 2.64 9.42
N ILE A 20 -0.62 3.77 9.87
CA ILE A 20 0.12 5.00 10.13
C ILE A 20 0.61 4.99 11.58
N GLY A 21 1.87 5.39 11.80
CA GLY A 21 2.42 5.44 13.14
C GLY A 21 3.72 6.23 13.25
N ARG A 22 4.35 6.12 14.42
CA ARG A 22 5.64 6.75 14.74
C ARG A 22 6.70 5.70 15.05
N TYR A 23 7.94 6.02 14.75
CA TYR A 23 9.13 5.22 15.07
C TYR A 23 10.27 6.16 15.51
N ALA A 24 11.40 5.60 15.94
CA ALA A 24 12.47 6.39 16.56
C ALA A 24 13.03 7.52 15.68
N GLN A 25 12.87 7.46 14.36
CA GLN A 25 13.36 8.47 13.42
C GLN A 25 12.24 9.22 12.67
N GLY A 26 10.98 9.16 13.14
CA GLY A 26 9.89 9.95 12.57
C GLY A 26 8.56 9.21 12.48
N GLN A 27 7.91 9.31 11.32
CA GLN A 27 6.60 8.72 11.06
C GLN A 27 6.68 7.68 9.94
N PHE A 28 5.71 6.77 9.90
CA PHE A 28 5.59 5.79 8.83
C PHE A 28 4.14 5.63 8.39
N PHE A 29 3.98 5.16 7.15
CA PHE A 29 2.74 4.64 6.60
C PHE A 29 3.05 3.37 5.82
N ALA A 30 2.45 2.25 6.22
CA ALA A 30 2.54 1.00 5.47
C ALA A 30 1.29 0.79 4.61
N SER A 31 1.47 0.45 3.34
CA SER A 31 0.37 0.20 2.41
C SER A 31 0.61 -1.08 1.61
N ALA A 32 -0.46 -1.67 1.07
CA ALA A 32 -0.38 -2.73 0.07
C ALA A 32 -0.85 -2.17 -1.28
N THR A 33 -0.07 -2.39 -2.34
CA THR A 33 -0.41 -1.89 -3.68
C THR A 33 -0.06 -2.90 -4.76
N TYR A 34 -0.87 -2.95 -5.80
CA TYR A 34 -0.57 -3.70 -7.01
C TYR A 34 0.34 -2.87 -7.91
N ALA A 35 1.40 -3.48 -8.40
CA ALA A 35 2.23 -2.90 -9.44
C ALA A 35 2.36 -3.89 -10.61
N SER A 36 2.31 -3.32 -11.80
CA SER A 36 2.52 -4.02 -13.06
C SER A 36 3.92 -3.72 -13.59
N PRO A 37 4.59 -4.66 -14.25
CA PRO A 37 5.80 -4.35 -15.01
C PRO A 37 5.54 -3.18 -15.97
N ARG A 38 6.48 -2.25 -16.07
CA ARG A 38 6.32 -1.11 -16.98
C ARG A 38 6.08 -1.61 -18.42
N GLY A 39 5.02 -1.12 -19.05
CA GLY A 39 4.64 -1.51 -20.42
C GLY A 39 3.72 -2.73 -20.51
N SER A 40 3.35 -3.38 -19.40
CA SER A 40 2.27 -4.37 -19.44
C SER A 40 0.93 -3.66 -19.57
N GLY A 41 0.25 -3.85 -20.70
CA GLY A 41 -1.13 -3.39 -20.88
C GLY A 41 -2.14 -4.27 -20.13
N PHE A 42 -3.40 -3.82 -20.11
CA PHE A 42 -4.55 -4.52 -19.53
C PHE A 42 -5.12 -5.62 -20.45
N GLY A 43 -4.27 -6.26 -21.26
CA GLY A 43 -4.67 -7.38 -22.13
C GLY A 43 -4.86 -8.69 -21.36
N GLU A 44 -5.25 -9.76 -22.05
CA GLU A 44 -5.48 -11.08 -21.47
C GLU A 44 -4.35 -11.53 -20.50
N GLY A 45 -4.72 -12.10 -19.35
CA GLY A 45 -3.80 -12.51 -18.28
C GLY A 45 -3.14 -11.37 -17.50
N TRP A 46 -3.61 -10.12 -17.61
CA TRP A 46 -3.01 -8.98 -16.87
C TRP A 46 -3.11 -9.15 -15.35
N GLU A 47 -4.20 -9.74 -14.86
CA GLU A 47 -4.42 -10.01 -13.44
C GLU A 47 -3.33 -10.91 -12.86
N GLU A 48 -2.92 -11.95 -13.60
CA GLU A 48 -1.89 -12.90 -13.21
C GLU A 48 -0.48 -12.29 -13.21
N ARG A 49 -0.30 -11.19 -13.97
CA ARG A 49 0.95 -10.43 -14.03
C ARG A 49 1.05 -9.36 -12.94
N GLN A 50 -0.07 -9.02 -12.28
CA GLN A 50 -0.05 -8.07 -11.17
C GLN A 50 0.71 -8.66 -10.00
N ARG A 51 1.67 -7.88 -9.50
CA ARG A 51 2.40 -8.22 -8.28
C ARG A 51 1.89 -7.34 -7.16
N LEU A 52 1.54 -7.97 -6.04
CA LEU A 52 1.17 -7.28 -4.82
C LEU A 52 2.43 -6.98 -4.00
N TYR A 53 2.63 -5.72 -3.67
CA TYR A 53 3.74 -5.25 -2.85
C TYR A 53 3.23 -4.69 -1.53
N ALA A 54 3.96 -4.97 -0.46
CA ALA A 54 3.89 -4.16 0.75
C ALA A 54 4.91 -3.03 0.62
N VAL A 55 4.47 -1.79 0.83
CA VAL A 55 5.30 -0.60 0.72
C VAL A 55 5.32 0.11 2.07
N LEU A 56 6.51 0.40 2.56
CA LEU A 56 6.72 1.22 3.75
C LEU A 56 7.20 2.61 3.32
N HIS A 57 6.35 3.60 3.52
CA HIS A 57 6.70 5.02 3.38
C HIS A 57 7.23 5.53 4.73
N ARG A 58 8.40 6.17 4.73
CA ARG A 58 8.94 6.84 5.93
C ARG A 58 8.93 8.35 5.73
N PHE A 59 8.60 9.04 6.80
CA PHE A 59 8.56 10.49 6.88
C PHE A 59 9.40 10.96 8.08
N ASP A 60 9.88 12.19 8.02
CA ASP A 60 10.50 12.86 9.17
C ASP A 60 9.45 13.23 10.24
N PHE A 61 9.89 13.87 11.31
CA PHE A 61 8.99 14.31 12.40
C PHE A 61 7.99 15.39 11.96
N GLU A 62 8.30 16.15 10.92
CA GLU A 62 7.44 17.20 10.36
C GLU A 62 6.49 16.65 9.28
N GLY A 63 6.59 15.35 8.96
CA GLY A 63 5.73 14.68 7.98
C GLY A 63 6.22 14.79 6.55
N ARG A 64 7.46 15.23 6.31
CA ARG A 64 8.06 15.22 4.96
C ARG A 64 8.51 13.83 4.59
N HIS A 65 8.20 13.44 3.36
CA HIS A 65 8.59 12.14 2.82
C HIS A 65 10.11 12.03 2.72
N VAL A 66 10.67 10.93 3.24
CA VAL A 66 12.11 10.66 3.23
C VAL A 66 12.46 9.62 2.16
N HIS A 67 11.77 8.48 2.18
CA HIS A 67 11.95 7.44 1.16
C HIS A 67 10.77 6.45 1.22
N SER A 68 10.71 5.54 0.25
CA SER A 68 9.83 4.39 0.30
C SER A 68 10.56 3.14 -0.14
N VAL A 69 10.27 2.04 0.54
CA VAL A 69 10.80 0.71 0.21
C VAL A 69 9.64 -0.24 -0.02
N GLY A 70 9.68 -0.94 -1.16
CA GLY A 70 8.72 -1.99 -1.48
C GLY A 70 9.36 -3.36 -1.27
N ALA A 71 8.70 -4.24 -0.54
CA ALA A 71 9.07 -5.64 -0.44
C ALA A 71 8.14 -6.48 -1.32
N LEU A 72 8.73 -7.19 -2.29
CA LEU A 72 8.03 -8.23 -3.04
C LEU A 72 7.97 -9.48 -2.16
N ASN A 73 7.00 -9.53 -1.26
CA ASN A 73 6.56 -10.73 -0.56
C ASN A 73 5.33 -10.36 0.25
N VAL A 74 4.26 -9.95 -0.43
CA VAL A 74 2.97 -10.36 0.12
C VAL A 74 2.85 -11.80 -0.31
N LEU A 75 2.95 -12.70 0.67
CA LEU A 75 2.58 -14.11 0.54
C LEU A 75 1.38 -14.19 -0.42
N ARG A 76 1.28 -15.28 -1.17
CA ARG A 76 0.04 -15.73 -1.83
C ARG A 76 -1.05 -15.84 -0.75
N ALA A 77 -1.52 -14.71 -0.24
CA ALA A 77 -2.56 -14.58 0.73
C ALA A 77 -3.76 -14.93 -0.10
N GLY A 78 -4.23 -16.15 0.11
CA GLY A 78 -5.26 -16.75 -0.68
C GLY A 78 -6.31 -15.70 -0.96
N LEU A 79 -6.41 -15.33 -2.24
CA LEU A 79 -7.69 -15.12 -2.85
C LEU A 79 -8.38 -16.49 -2.81
N VAL A 80 -8.68 -16.95 -1.58
CA VAL A 80 -9.79 -17.83 -1.33
C VAL A 80 -10.94 -16.97 -1.81
N ARG A 81 -11.27 -17.13 -3.09
CA ARG A 81 -12.66 -17.07 -3.50
C ARG A 81 -13.36 -17.84 -2.39
N ARG A 82 -14.11 -17.14 -1.54
CA ARG A 82 -15.17 -17.81 -0.82
C ARG A 82 -15.94 -18.47 -1.93
N ASP A 83 -15.75 -19.78 -2.05
CA ASP A 83 -16.47 -20.59 -3.00
C ASP A 83 -17.93 -20.17 -2.88
N ALA A 84 -18.49 -19.86 -4.04
CA ALA A 84 -19.91 -19.79 -4.23
C ALA A 84 -20.51 -20.97 -3.45
N ASN A 85 -21.33 -20.67 -2.44
CA ASN A 85 -22.05 -21.70 -1.72
C ASN A 85 -22.85 -22.53 -2.74
N PRO A 86 -22.55 -23.83 -2.96
CA PRO A 86 -23.39 -24.70 -3.74
C PRO A 86 -24.18 -25.57 -2.75
N ALA A 87 -25.39 -25.13 -2.44
CA ALA A 87 -26.60 -25.90 -2.09
C ALA A 87 -27.58 -24.96 -1.38
#